data_AF-A0A935D928-F1
#
_entry.id   AF-A0A935D928-F1
#
_cell.length_a   1.000
_cell.length_b   1.000
_cell.length_c   1.000
_cell.angle_alpha   90.00
_cell.angle_beta   90.00
_cell.angle_gamma   90.00
#
_symmetry.space_group_name_H-M   'P 1'
#
loop_
_entity.id
_entity.type
_entity.pdbx_description
1 polymer ?
#
loop_
_entity_poly.entity_id
_entity_poly.type
_entity_poly.pdbx_seq_one_letter_code
_entity_poly.pdbx_strand_id
1 'polypeptide(L)'
;MERKDILLDQIEQVGRAIAKVLADFFGSTAPGLIETRVDFAITQLRTELDIDLTKFFDHGTDALQAHLVLRYFDHIRIEQLADLLVTMVEHTADRSDPRKSKMLNLSMRLYDLAGSISKTFSLERQSKIDRVKKLSDNCR
;
A
#
# COMPACT_ATOMS: atom_id res chain seq x y z
N MET A 1 26.14 4.19 -18.29
CA MET A 1 25.72 3.09 -17.41
C MET A 1 25.15 3.63 -16.09
N GLU A 2 25.80 4.63 -15.48
CA GLU A 2 25.48 5.19 -14.15
C GLU A 2 24.01 5.58 -13.85
N ARG A 3 23.30 6.27 -14.74
CA ARG A 3 21.94 6.76 -14.42
C ARG A 3 20.89 5.67 -14.29
N LYS A 4 21.03 4.57 -15.05
CA LYS A 4 20.08 3.46 -15.02
C LYS A 4 20.27 2.66 -13.73
N ASP A 5 21.51 2.45 -13.34
CA ASP A 5 21.86 1.69 -12.14
C ASP A 5 21.38 2.43 -10.88
N ILE A 6 21.60 3.75 -10.80
CA ILE A 6 21.08 4.59 -9.70
C ILE A 6 19.56 4.50 -9.60
N LEU A 7 18.83 4.53 -10.73
CA LEU A 7 17.37 4.45 -10.71
C LEU A 7 16.89 3.08 -10.23
N LEU A 8 17.55 1.99 -10.65
CA LEU A 8 17.23 0.65 -10.19
C LEU A 8 17.46 0.51 -8.68
N ASP A 9 18.56 1.06 -8.17
CA ASP A 9 18.86 1.06 -6.73
C ASP A 9 17.77 1.77 -5.92
N GLN A 10 17.27 2.91 -6.41
CA GLN A 10 16.17 3.63 -5.76
C GLN A 10 14.87 2.82 -5.75
N ILE A 11 14.52 2.19 -6.87
CA ILE A 11 13.34 1.31 -6.97
C ILE A 11 13.44 0.12 -6.01
N GLU A 12 14.64 -0.46 -5.87
CA GLU A 12 14.86 -1.53 -4.91
C GLU A 12 14.80 -1.06 -3.46
N GLN A 13 15.31 0.14 -3.14
CA GLN A 13 15.21 0.72 -1.79
C GLN A 13 13.75 0.84 -1.36
N VAL A 14 12.86 1.31 -2.26
CA VAL A 14 11.42 1.36 -2.00
C VAL A 14 10.86 -0.03 -1.70
N GLY A 15 11.20 -1.03 -2.51
CA GLY A 15 10.75 -2.40 -2.30
C GLY A 15 11.20 -2.97 -0.94
N ARG A 16 12.45 -2.73 -0.55
CA ARG A 16 12.99 -3.14 0.76
C ARG A 16 12.26 -2.46 1.92
N ALA A 17 11.93 -1.18 1.78
CA ALA A 17 11.19 -0.47 2.81
C ALA A 17 9.76 -1.02 2.97
N ILE A 18 9.03 -1.31 1.88
CA ILE A 18 7.71 -1.95 1.98
C ILE A 18 7.80 -3.33 2.65
N ALA A 19 8.81 -4.13 2.27
CA ALA A 19 9.04 -5.45 2.88
C ALA A 19 9.35 -5.36 4.38
N LYS A 20 10.11 -4.34 4.80
CA LYS A 20 10.39 -4.07 6.22
C LYS A 20 9.10 -3.74 6.98
N VAL A 21 8.25 -2.87 6.44
CA VAL A 21 6.95 -2.54 7.06
C VAL A 21 6.08 -3.79 7.22
N LEU A 22 6.01 -4.65 6.21
CA LEU A 22 5.31 -5.93 6.30
C LEU A 22 5.91 -6.84 7.38
N ALA A 23 7.24 -6.98 7.40
CA ALA A 23 7.93 -7.82 8.38
C ALA A 23 7.67 -7.34 9.81
N ASP A 24 7.72 -6.03 10.06
CA ASP A 24 7.47 -5.49 11.40
C ASP A 24 5.97 -5.58 11.79
N PHE A 25 5.07 -5.45 10.81
CA PHE A 25 3.64 -5.66 11.00
C PHE A 25 3.31 -7.11 11.44
N PHE A 26 4.01 -8.10 10.88
CA PHE A 26 3.81 -9.52 11.24
C PHE A 26 4.68 -10.00 12.42
N GLY A 27 5.88 -9.45 12.58
CA GLY A 27 6.89 -9.89 13.56
C GLY A 27 6.64 -9.42 14.99
N SER A 28 5.72 -8.48 15.19
CA SER A 28 5.28 -8.07 16.53
C SER A 28 4.36 -9.14 17.13
N THR A 29 4.90 -10.05 17.95
CA THR A 29 4.23 -11.29 18.41
C THR A 29 3.24 -11.14 19.56
N ALA A 30 3.02 -9.95 20.12
CA ALA A 30 2.14 -9.77 21.27
C ALA A 30 0.65 -9.76 20.86
N PRO A 31 -0.19 -10.71 21.31
CA PRO A 31 -1.64 -10.69 21.11
C PRO A 31 -2.25 -9.55 21.94
N GLY A 32 -3.00 -8.65 21.30
CA GLY A 32 -3.68 -7.51 21.97
C GLY A 32 -3.29 -6.11 21.48
N LEU A 33 -2.27 -5.99 20.61
CA LEU A 33 -1.76 -4.72 20.07
C LEU A 33 -2.15 -4.48 18.60
N ILE A 34 -3.19 -5.14 18.07
CA ILE A 34 -3.50 -5.12 16.63
C ILE A 34 -3.73 -3.69 16.09
N GLU A 35 -4.49 -2.85 16.79
CA GLU A 35 -4.65 -1.43 16.39
C GLU A 35 -3.31 -0.69 16.45
N THR A 36 -2.49 -1.00 17.45
CA THR A 36 -1.12 -0.46 17.57
C THR A 36 -0.22 -0.91 16.43
N ARG A 37 -0.45 -2.09 15.81
CA ARG A 37 0.29 -2.55 14.63
C ARG A 37 -0.07 -1.78 13.38
N VAL A 38 -1.35 -1.46 13.19
CA VAL A 38 -1.80 -0.63 12.07
C VAL A 38 -1.21 0.77 12.22
N ASP A 39 -1.33 1.39 13.38
CA ASP A 39 -0.76 2.72 13.62
C ASP A 39 0.77 2.74 13.52
N PHE A 40 1.43 1.66 13.93
CA PHE A 40 2.86 1.49 13.74
C PHE A 40 3.24 1.39 12.26
N ALA A 41 2.54 0.57 11.47
CA ALA A 41 2.79 0.45 10.03
C ALA A 41 2.52 1.77 9.29
N ILE A 42 1.46 2.50 9.65
CA ILE A 42 1.19 3.86 9.13
C ILE A 42 2.36 4.79 9.47
N THR A 43 2.86 4.73 10.71
CA THR A 43 4.00 5.54 11.14
C THR A 43 5.25 5.20 10.33
N GLN A 44 5.53 3.92 10.11
CA GLN A 44 6.68 3.49 9.31
C GLN A 44 6.57 3.88 7.83
N LEU A 45 5.39 3.77 7.23
CA LEU A 45 5.15 4.28 5.88
C LEU A 45 5.49 5.77 5.79
N ARG A 46 5.16 6.55 6.83
CA ARG A 46 5.51 7.97 6.88
C ARG A 46 7.00 8.21 7.11
N THR A 47 7.67 7.46 7.97
CA THR A 47 9.07 7.72 8.31
C THR A 47 10.07 7.14 7.32
N GLU A 48 9.79 5.95 6.77
CA GLU A 48 10.69 5.20 5.88
C GLU A 48 10.44 5.53 4.40
N LEU A 49 9.20 5.84 4.04
CA LEU A 49 8.78 6.06 2.64
C LEU A 49 8.20 7.45 2.39
N ASP A 50 8.03 8.28 3.43
CA ASP A 50 7.37 9.59 3.36
C ASP A 50 6.02 9.52 2.63
N ILE A 51 5.30 8.45 2.98
CA ILE A 51 3.92 8.17 2.60
C ILE A 51 3.03 8.53 3.78
N ASP A 52 2.33 9.65 3.63
CA ASP A 52 1.29 10.05 4.56
C ASP A 52 -0.08 9.57 4.02
N LEU A 53 -0.52 8.41 4.49
CA LEU A 53 -1.79 7.82 4.06
C LEU A 53 -2.98 8.76 4.31
N THR A 54 -2.92 9.61 5.33
CA THR A 54 -4.01 10.54 5.63
C THR A 54 -4.19 11.56 4.50
N LYS A 55 -3.10 12.00 3.88
CA LYS A 55 -3.14 12.85 2.69
C LYS A 55 -3.70 12.10 1.49
N PHE A 56 -3.34 10.83 1.33
CA PHE A 56 -3.75 10.05 0.16
C PHE A 56 -5.22 9.62 0.17
N PHE A 57 -5.84 9.54 1.34
CA PHE A 57 -7.26 9.27 1.46
C PHE A 57 -8.13 10.36 0.81
N ASP A 58 -7.70 11.62 0.90
CA ASP A 58 -8.51 12.78 0.49
C ASP A 58 -8.05 13.38 -0.85
N HIS A 59 -6.88 13.00 -1.37
CA HIS A 59 -6.37 13.47 -2.67
C HIS A 59 -6.87 12.63 -3.86
N GLY A 60 -7.00 13.24 -5.04
CA GLY A 60 -7.31 12.57 -6.30
C GLY A 60 -6.16 11.69 -6.82
N THR A 61 -6.45 10.77 -7.75
CA THR A 61 -5.51 9.77 -8.30
C THR A 61 -4.29 10.40 -8.98
N ASP A 62 -4.43 11.57 -9.60
CA ASP A 62 -3.31 12.26 -10.28
C ASP A 62 -2.24 12.76 -9.29
N ALA A 63 -2.66 13.31 -8.15
CA ALA A 63 -1.75 13.76 -7.10
C ALA A 63 -1.03 12.58 -6.43
N LEU A 64 -1.75 11.47 -6.24
CA LEU A 64 -1.19 10.22 -5.74
C LEU A 64 -0.12 9.67 -6.69
N GLN A 65 -0.42 9.65 -8.00
CA GLN A 65 0.53 9.22 -9.02
C GLN A 65 1.78 10.08 -9.03
N ALA A 66 1.63 11.41 -9.04
CA ALA A 66 2.77 12.33 -9.03
C ALA A 66 3.67 12.09 -7.82
N HIS A 67 3.09 11.91 -6.62
CA HIS A 67 3.87 11.67 -5.40
C HIS A 67 4.62 10.34 -5.44
N LEU A 68 4.00 9.27 -5.91
CA LEU A 68 4.61 7.93 -5.95
C LEU A 68 5.72 7.85 -7.01
N VAL A 69 5.49 8.40 -8.21
CA VAL A 69 6.49 8.41 -9.29
C VAL A 69 7.73 9.22 -8.89
N LEU A 70 7.56 10.38 -8.23
CA LEU A 70 8.68 11.18 -7.70
C LEU A 70 9.53 10.44 -6.68
N ARG A 71 8.99 9.38 -6.06
CA ARG A 71 9.66 8.54 -5.06
C ARG A 71 10.06 7.18 -5.62
N TYR A 72 10.17 7.06 -6.94
CA TYR A 72 10.67 5.86 -7.61
C TYR A 72 9.79 4.61 -7.40
N PHE A 73 8.50 4.80 -7.11
CA PHE A 73 7.56 3.69 -7.15
C PHE A 73 7.27 3.30 -8.60
N ASP A 74 7.66 2.08 -8.98
CA ASP A 74 7.18 1.45 -10.21
C ASP A 74 5.84 0.72 -9.96
N HIS A 75 5.24 0.19 -11.02
CA HIS A 75 3.97 -0.54 -10.92
C HIS A 75 4.01 -1.70 -9.90
N ILE A 76 5.13 -2.41 -9.76
CA ILE A 76 5.26 -3.52 -8.81
C ILE A 76 5.22 -2.98 -7.37
N ARG A 77 5.95 -1.91 -7.08
CA ARG A 77 6.02 -1.34 -5.72
C ARG A 77 4.70 -0.66 -5.35
N ILE A 78 3.97 -0.11 -6.32
CA ILE A 78 2.60 0.38 -6.14
C ILE A 78 1.65 -0.76 -5.78
N GLU A 79 1.75 -1.91 -6.45
CA GLU A 79 0.95 -3.10 -6.09
C GLU A 79 1.31 -3.63 -4.71
N GLN A 80 2.61 -3.66 -4.35
CA GLN A 80 3.04 -4.07 -3.01
C GLN A 80 2.50 -3.15 -1.91
N LEU A 81 2.46 -1.84 -2.16
CA LEU A 81 1.83 -0.90 -1.24
C LEU A 81 0.33 -1.18 -1.10
N ALA A 82 -0.37 -1.45 -2.21
CA ALA A 82 -1.78 -1.83 -2.18
C ALA A 82 -2.00 -3.12 -1.37
N ASP A 83 -1.17 -4.14 -1.59
CA ASP A 83 -1.20 -5.42 -0.88
C ASP A 83 -1.00 -5.23 0.63
N LEU A 84 -0.08 -4.35 1.03
CA LEU A 84 0.13 -3.97 2.43
C LEU A 84 -1.12 -3.33 3.05
N LEU A 85 -1.76 -2.38 2.35
CA LEU A 85 -3.00 -1.75 2.83
C LEU A 85 -4.11 -2.79 3.05
N VAL A 86 -4.29 -3.71 2.10
CA VAL A 86 -5.27 -4.80 2.21
C VAL A 86 -4.94 -5.71 3.39
N THR A 87 -3.67 -6.06 3.55
CA THR A 87 -3.19 -6.90 4.65
C THR A 87 -3.49 -6.25 6.01
N MET A 88 -3.27 -4.94 6.15
CA MET A 88 -3.60 -4.21 7.38
C MET A 88 -5.10 -4.29 7.69
N VAL A 89 -5.96 -4.12 6.68
CA VAL A 89 -7.43 -4.18 6.85
C VAL A 89 -7.88 -5.56 7.31
N GLU A 90 -7.36 -6.63 6.71
CA GLU A 90 -7.72 -8.01 7.04
C GLU A 90 -7.32 -8.41 8.46
N HIS A 91 -6.21 -7.85 8.95
CA HIS A 91 -5.71 -8.12 10.29
C HIS A 91 -6.25 -7.14 11.33
N THR A 92 -7.01 -6.11 10.94
CA THR A 92 -7.68 -5.20 11.87
C THR A 92 -8.93 -5.87 12.43
N ALA A 93 -8.93 -6.14 13.73
CA ALA A 93 -10.00 -6.85 14.42
C ALA A 93 -11.30 -6.04 14.52
N ASP A 94 -11.21 -4.73 14.74
CA ASP A 94 -12.38 -3.85 14.77
C ASP A 94 -12.97 -3.75 13.36
N ARG A 95 -14.25 -4.12 13.23
CA ARG A 95 -15.00 -4.00 11.98
C ARG A 95 -15.49 -2.58 11.74
N SER A 96 -15.65 -1.79 12.80
CA SER A 96 -16.16 -0.43 12.75
C SER A 96 -15.07 0.63 12.52
N ASP A 97 -13.80 0.23 12.42
CA ASP A 97 -12.69 1.16 12.19
C ASP A 97 -12.87 1.90 10.84
N PRO A 98 -13.10 3.23 10.85
CA PRO A 98 -13.37 4.00 9.66
C PRO A 98 -12.18 4.02 8.68
N ARG A 99 -10.95 3.73 9.16
CA ARG A 99 -9.74 3.66 8.33
C ARG A 99 -9.80 2.50 7.34
N LYS A 100 -10.52 1.42 7.64
CA LYS A 100 -10.60 0.23 6.77
C LYS A 100 -11.19 0.59 5.42
N SER A 101 -12.31 1.30 5.40
CA SER A 101 -12.95 1.76 4.15
C SER A 101 -12.01 2.65 3.32
N LYS A 102 -11.28 3.57 3.97
CA LYS A 102 -10.32 4.47 3.33
C LYS A 102 -9.12 3.71 2.75
N MET A 103 -8.59 2.73 3.49
CA MET A 103 -7.49 1.87 3.05
C MET A 103 -7.87 0.99 1.87
N LEU A 104 -9.08 0.40 1.88
CA LEU A 104 -9.60 -0.39 0.76
C LEU A 104 -9.86 0.48 -0.48
N ASN A 105 -10.36 1.70 -0.30
CA ASN A 105 -10.51 2.63 -1.42
C ASN A 105 -9.15 2.99 -2.04
N LEU A 106 -8.17 3.31 -1.18
CA LEU A 106 -6.82 3.63 -1.62
C LEU A 106 -6.15 2.44 -2.30
N SER A 107 -6.30 1.21 -1.80
CA SER A 107 -5.72 0.03 -2.45
C SER A 107 -6.29 -0.21 -3.85
N MET A 108 -7.61 -0.02 -4.07
CA MET A 108 -8.19 -0.07 -5.42
C MET A 108 -7.54 0.95 -6.36
N ARG A 109 -7.42 2.21 -5.90
CA ARG A 109 -6.79 3.28 -6.69
C ARG A 109 -5.32 2.98 -7.01
N LEU A 110 -4.59 2.35 -6.09
CA LEU A 110 -3.22 1.91 -6.32
C LEU A 110 -3.14 0.77 -7.34
N TYR A 111 -4.03 -0.22 -7.30
CA TYR A 111 -4.08 -1.26 -8.33
C TYR A 111 -4.40 -0.69 -9.70
N ASP A 112 -5.39 0.21 -9.80
CA ASP A 112 -5.71 0.89 -11.06
C ASP A 112 -4.52 1.70 -11.58
N LEU A 113 -3.83 2.42 -10.69
CA LEU A 113 -2.62 3.16 -11.03
C LEU A 113 -1.51 2.24 -11.55
N ALA A 114 -1.25 1.12 -10.87
CA ALA A 114 -0.25 0.14 -11.31
C ALA A 114 -0.61 -0.47 -12.68
N GLY A 115 -1.90 -0.73 -12.93
CA GLY A 115 -2.40 -1.14 -14.23
C GLY A 115 -2.13 -0.10 -15.31
N SER A 116 -2.40 1.18 -15.02
CA SER A 116 -2.19 2.28 -15.96
C SER A 116 -0.70 2.49 -16.30
N ILE A 117 0.18 2.35 -15.31
CA ILE A 117 1.64 2.49 -15.47
C ILE A 117 2.22 1.30 -16.22
N SER A 118 1.83 0.07 -15.86
CA SER A 118 2.33 -1.15 -16.50
C SER A 118 1.83 -1.31 -17.94
N LYS A 119 0.73 -0.64 -18.30
CA LYS A 119 0.03 -0.77 -19.60
C LYS A 119 -0.28 -2.21 -19.98
N THR A 120 -0.35 -3.09 -18.98
CA THR A 120 -0.47 -4.54 -19.16
C THR A 120 -1.58 -5.06 -18.27
N PHE A 121 -2.49 -5.83 -18.86
CA PHE A 121 -3.54 -6.53 -18.13
C PHE A 121 -2.92 -7.66 -17.28
N SER A 122 -3.32 -7.76 -16.01
CA SER A 122 -2.83 -8.77 -15.08
C SER A 122 -4.01 -9.47 -14.41
N LEU A 123 -4.11 -10.79 -14.61
CA LEU A 123 -5.11 -11.64 -13.94
C LEU A 123 -4.90 -11.66 -12.42
N GLU A 124 -3.65 -11.63 -11.97
CA GLU A 124 -3.33 -11.56 -10.54
C GLU A 124 -3.88 -10.26 -9.93
N ARG A 125 -3.62 -9.12 -10.59
CA ARG A 125 -4.14 -7.82 -10.15
C ARG A 125 -5.66 -7.80 -10.14
N GLN A 126 -6.30 -8.37 -11.16
CA GLN A 126 -7.75 -8.46 -11.20
C GLN A 126 -8.30 -9.27 -10.02
N SER A 127 -7.65 -10.39 -9.69
CA SER A 127 -8.00 -11.22 -8.53
C SER A 127 -7.85 -10.46 -7.21
N LYS A 128 -6.80 -9.65 -7.07
CA LYS A 128 -6.59 -8.77 -5.90
C LYS A 128 -7.68 -7.70 -5.80
N ILE A 129 -8.03 -7.05 -6.90
CA ILE A 129 -9.14 -6.07 -6.96
C ILE A 129 -10.45 -6.72 -6.52
N ASP A 130 -10.76 -7.93 -7.01
CA ASP A 130 -11.99 -8.63 -6.66
C ASP A 130 -12.01 -9.06 -5.18
N ARG A 131 -10.85 -9.37 -4.60
CA ARG A 131 -10.72 -9.57 -3.13
C ARG A 131 -11.03 -8.29 -2.36
N VAL A 132 -10.52 -7.13 -2.80
CA VAL A 132 -10.80 -5.84 -2.16
C VAL A 132 -12.28 -5.49 -2.20
N LYS A 133 -12.97 -5.75 -3.31
CA LYS A 133 -14.42 -5.57 -3.42
C LYS A 133 -15.17 -6.40 -2.37
N LYS A 134 -14.84 -7.69 -2.26
CA LYS A 134 -15.43 -8.60 -1.25
C LYS A 134 -15.19 -8.11 0.18
N LEU A 135 -13.98 -7.63 0.49
CA LEU A 135 -13.67 -7.07 1.80
C LEU A 135 -14.45 -5.78 2.08
N SER A 136 -14.63 -4.94 1.07
CA SER A 136 -15.38 -3.68 1.17
C SER A 136 -16.85 -3.92 1.48
N ASP A 137 -17.45 -4.95 0.87
CA ASP A 137 -18.82 -5.36 1.16
C ASP A 137 -18.99 -5.86 2.60
N ASN A 138 -17.96 -6.49 3.17
CA ASN A 138 -17.98 -6.99 4.56
C ASN A 138 -17.70 -5.90 5.62
N CYS A 139 -17.25 -4.72 5.21
CA CYS A 139 -16.99 -3.57 6.10
C CYS A 139 -18.13 -2.54 6.09
N ARG A 140 -19.20 -2.77 5.31
CA ARG A 140 -20.45 -2.01 5.34
C ARG A 140 -21.39 -2.57 6.41
#